data_AF-A0A2V1D8V0-F1
#
_entry.id   AF-A0A2V1D8V0-F1
#
_cell.length_a   1.000
_cell.length_b   1.000
_cell.length_c   1.000
_cell.angle_alpha   90.00
_cell.angle_beta   90.00
_cell.angle_gamma   90.00
#
_symmetry.space_group_name_H-M   'P 1'
#
loop_
_entity.id
_entity.type
_entity.pdbx_description
1 polymer ?
#
loop_
_entity_poly.entity_id
_entity_poly.type
_entity_poly.pdbx_seq_one_letter_code
_entity_poly.pdbx_strand_id
1 'polypeptide(L)'
;FRVGDRVALLKNGTFANRMQCPIERAHHIPETMSFVEAATIPLVYLTLMYSLFDIGGLKEGQSVLIHSAAGGVGLSALQLA
;
A
#
# COMPACT_ATOMS: atom_id res chain seq x y z
N PHE A 1 -4.69 -2.44 18.73
CA PHE A 1 -5.91 -1.69 18.37
C PHE A 1 -6.74 -1.40 19.60
N ARG A 2 -7.18 -0.15 19.69
CA ARG A 2 -8.15 0.40 20.63
C ARG A 2 -8.92 1.51 19.90
N VAL A 3 -10.08 1.88 20.45
CA VAL A 3 -10.87 2.99 19.91
C VAL A 3 -10.02 4.27 19.88
N GLY A 4 -10.03 4.98 18.76
CA GLY A 4 -9.25 6.20 18.53
C GLY A 4 -7.91 5.98 17.83
N ASP A 5 -7.44 4.74 17.67
CA ASP A 5 -6.22 4.48 16.92
C ASP A 5 -6.36 4.89 15.44
N ARG A 6 -5.35 5.60 14.93
CA ARG A 6 -5.24 5.97 13.53
C ARG A 6 -4.78 4.76 12.72
N VAL A 7 -5.54 4.36 11.71
CA VAL A 7 -5.25 3.17 10.91
C VAL A 7 -5.51 3.39 9.43
N ALA A 8 -4.80 2.63 8.60
CA ALA A 8 -5.07 2.46 7.18
C ALA A 8 -5.28 0.97 6.87
N LEU A 9 -5.94 0.68 5.74
CA LEU A 9 -6.27 -0.69 5.35
C LEU A 9 -6.43 -0.82 3.84
N LEU A 10 -6.44 -2.07 3.36
CA LEU A 10 -6.84 -2.42 2.00
C LEU A 10 -8.03 -3.39 2.00
N LYS A 11 -9.17 -2.95 1.45
CA LYS A 11 -10.38 -3.77 1.27
C LYS A 11 -11.30 -3.16 0.21
N ASN A 12 -12.17 -3.98 -0.36
CA ASN A 12 -13.26 -3.51 -1.22
C ASN A 12 -14.36 -2.79 -0.41
N GLY A 13 -15.03 -1.83 -1.04
CA GLY A 13 -16.14 -1.07 -0.45
C GLY A 13 -15.70 0.03 0.51
N THR A 14 -14.53 0.65 0.28
CA THR A 14 -13.95 1.71 1.10
C THR A 14 -14.52 3.10 0.83
N PHE A 15 -15.29 3.28 -0.24
CA PHE A 15 -16.05 4.51 -0.49
C PHE A 15 -17.31 4.55 0.38
N ALA A 16 -17.08 4.63 1.69
CA ALA A 16 -18.10 4.62 2.74
C ALA A 16 -17.61 5.46 3.93
N ASN A 17 -18.53 5.94 4.76
CA ASN A 17 -18.20 6.68 5.99
C ASN A 17 -17.87 5.76 7.19
N ARG A 18 -18.23 4.47 7.11
CA ARG A 18 -17.97 3.43 8.11
C ARG A 18 -17.78 2.10 7.41
N MET A 19 -16.87 1.29 7.92
CA MET A 19 -16.68 -0.07 7.45
C MET A 19 -16.15 -0.98 8.54
N GLN A 20 -16.28 -2.29 8.32
CA GLN A 20 -15.66 -3.33 9.12
C GLN A 20 -14.62 -4.09 8.27
N CYS A 21 -13.54 -4.51 8.91
CA CYS A 21 -12.51 -5.34 8.30
C CYS A 21 -11.93 -6.30 9.35
N PRO A 22 -11.36 -7.43 8.91
CA PRO A 22 -10.50 -8.26 9.76
C PRO A 22 -9.32 -7.45 10.30
N ILE A 23 -8.91 -7.73 11.53
CA ILE A 23 -7.86 -6.99 12.25
C ILE A 23 -6.51 -7.04 11.51
N GLU A 24 -6.26 -8.11 10.76
CA GLU A 24 -5.05 -8.37 9.99
C GLU A 24 -4.91 -7.42 8.78
N ARG A 25 -6.00 -6.75 8.38
CA ARG A 25 -5.98 -5.77 7.28
C ARG A 25 -5.79 -4.34 7.75
N ALA A 26 -5.92 -4.08 9.05
CA ALA A 26 -5.72 -2.76 9.62
C ALA A 26 -4.25 -2.61 10.03
N HIS A 27 -3.66 -1.46 9.72
CA HIS A 27 -2.30 -1.13 10.13
C HIS A 27 -2.26 0.27 10.74
N HIS A 28 -1.53 0.41 11.85
CA HIS A 28 -1.33 1.71 12.49
C HIS A 28 -0.62 2.68 11.54
N ILE A 29 -1.05 3.94 11.56
CA ILE A 29 -0.33 5.01 10.88
C ILE A 29 0.28 5.98 11.92
N PRO A 30 1.45 6.57 11.64
CA PRO A 30 2.06 7.56 12.53
C PRO A 30 1.18 8.79 12.73
N GLU A 31 1.33 9.46 13.88
CA GLU A 31 0.66 10.74 14.15
C GLU A 31 1.05 11.84 13.16
N THR A 32 2.27 11.75 12.61
CA THR A 32 2.80 12.70 11.62
C THR A 32 2.21 12.51 10.21
N MET A 33 1.44 11.44 9.96
CA MET A 33 0.88 11.13 8.65
C MET A 33 -0.63 11.44 8.64
N SER A 34 -1.06 12.21 7.65
CA SER A 34 -2.48 12.49 7.44
C SER A 34 -3.24 11.24 6.95
N PHE A 35 -4.55 11.20 7.15
CA PHE A 35 -5.38 10.13 6.59
C PHE A 35 -5.40 10.13 5.06
N VAL A 36 -5.23 11.30 4.43
CA VAL A 36 -5.18 11.42 2.96
C VAL A 36 -3.93 10.74 2.42
N GLU A 37 -2.76 11.02 3.00
CA GLU A 37 -1.50 10.36 2.62
C GLU A 37 -1.59 8.86 2.87
N ALA A 38 -2.01 8.48 4.07
CA ALA A 38 -2.17 7.08 4.47
C ALA A 38 -3.09 6.29 3.54
N ALA A 39 -4.18 6.88 3.04
CA ALA A 39 -5.12 6.21 2.15
C ALA A 39 -4.53 5.87 0.77
N THR A 40 -3.46 6.54 0.35
CA THR A 40 -2.81 6.29 -0.95
C THR A 40 -1.90 5.07 -0.96
N ILE A 41 -1.44 4.62 0.21
CA ILE A 41 -0.32 3.67 0.37
C ILE A 41 -0.75 2.19 0.18
N PRO A 42 -1.78 1.66 0.87
CA PRO A 42 -1.94 0.21 1.00
C PRO A 42 -2.06 -0.54 -0.33
N LEU A 43 -2.87 -0.03 -1.26
CA LEU A 43 -3.11 -0.72 -2.53
C LEU A 43 -1.83 -0.80 -3.39
N VAL A 44 -1.14 0.32 -3.58
CA VAL A 44 -0.03 0.40 -4.54
C VAL A 44 1.20 -0.38 -4.06
N TYR A 45 1.57 -0.26 -2.77
CA TYR A 45 2.73 -0.98 -2.25
C TYR A 45 2.48 -2.48 -2.10
N LEU A 46 1.30 -2.90 -1.61
CA LEU A 46 1.00 -4.33 -1.48
C LEU A 46 0.96 -5.00 -2.86
N THR A 47 0.42 -4.32 -3.87
CA THR A 47 0.43 -4.82 -5.26
C THR A 47 1.85 -5.04 -5.74
N LEU A 48 2.77 -4.12 -5.46
CA LEU A 48 4.14 -4.21 -5.94
C LEU A 48 5.02 -5.16 -5.15
N MET A 49 4.90 -5.21 -3.83
CA MET A 49 5.63 -6.20 -3.04
C MET A 49 5.30 -7.60 -3.55
N TYR A 50 4.01 -7.88 -3.73
CA TYR A 50 3.56 -9.15 -4.30
C TYR A 50 4.03 -9.37 -5.74
N SER A 51 3.92 -8.35 -6.60
CA SER A 51 4.27 -8.52 -8.02
C SER A 51 5.77 -8.63 -8.27
N LEU A 52 6.58 -7.82 -7.59
CA LEU A 52 8.02 -7.76 -7.79
C LEU A 52 8.74 -8.88 -7.03
N PHE A 53 8.39 -9.13 -5.76
CA PHE A 53 9.13 -10.05 -4.91
C PHE A 53 8.53 -11.46 -4.90
N ASP A 54 7.23 -11.61 -4.64
CA ASP A 54 6.60 -12.93 -4.54
C ASP A 54 6.42 -13.60 -5.91
N ILE A 55 5.93 -12.85 -6.91
CA ILE A 55 5.68 -13.37 -8.26
C ILE A 55 6.89 -13.20 -9.18
N GLY A 56 7.44 -11.99 -9.23
CA GLY A 56 8.54 -11.64 -10.13
C GLY A 56 9.92 -12.13 -9.65
N GLY A 57 10.07 -12.40 -8.35
CA GLY A 57 11.34 -12.85 -7.77
C GLY A 57 12.50 -11.88 -8.01
N LEU A 58 12.22 -10.57 -8.07
CA LEU A 58 13.23 -9.54 -8.32
C LEU A 58 14.29 -9.55 -7.22
N LYS A 59 15.56 -9.51 -7.63
CA LYS A 59 16.74 -9.52 -6.77
C LYS A 59 17.64 -8.34 -7.10
N GLU A 60 18.49 -7.99 -6.13
CA GLU A 60 19.53 -6.99 -6.30
C GLU A 60 20.38 -7.28 -7.56
N GLY A 61 20.66 -6.21 -8.32
CA GLY A 61 21.43 -6.28 -9.58
C GLY A 61 20.61 -6.66 -10.81
N GLN A 62 19.34 -7.01 -10.69
CA GLN A 62 18.45 -7.24 -11.84
C GLN A 62 17.79 -5.94 -12.31
N SER A 63 17.39 -5.90 -13.59
CA SER A 63 16.64 -4.79 -14.16
C SER A 63 15.16 -5.13 -14.31
N VAL A 64 14.30 -4.11 -14.21
CA VAL A 64 12.84 -4.23 -14.38
C VAL A 64 12.32 -3.09 -15.27
N LEU A 65 11.35 -3.39 -16.14
CA LEU A 65 10.65 -2.38 -16.95
C LEU A 65 9.34 -1.97 -16.25
N ILE A 66 9.21 -0.69 -15.92
CA ILE A 66 8.00 -0.13 -15.30
C ILE A 66 7.27 0.73 -16.32
N HIS A 67 6.09 0.28 -16.76
CA HIS A 67 5.18 1.09 -17.56
C HIS A 67 4.44 2.11 -16.69
N SER A 68 4.01 3.22 -17.29
CA SER A 68 3.21 4.26 -16.60
C SER A 68 3.84 4.74 -15.28
N ALA A 69 5.16 4.95 -15.28
CA ALA A 69 5.98 5.20 -14.09
C ALA A 69 5.53 6.42 -13.24
N ALA A 70 4.82 7.38 -13.82
CA ALA A 70 4.32 8.56 -13.11
C ALA A 70 3.01 8.34 -12.32
N GLY A 71 2.34 7.18 -12.48
CA GLY A 71 1.16 6.82 -11.69
C GLY A 71 1.53 6.30 -10.29
N GLY A 72 0.54 6.15 -9.39
CA GLY A 72 0.79 5.69 -8.02
C GLY A 72 1.52 4.35 -7.94
N VAL A 73 1.15 3.38 -8.78
CA VAL A 73 1.88 2.10 -8.88
C VAL A 73 3.29 2.32 -9.44
N GLY A 74 3.46 3.16 -10.47
CA GLY A 74 4.77 3.43 -11.04
C GLY A 74 5.75 4.06 -10.04
N LEU A 75 5.28 5.07 -9.29
CA LEU A 75 6.08 5.76 -8.28
C LEU A 75 6.45 4.84 -7.12
N SER A 76 5.51 4.03 -6.63
CA SER A 76 5.82 3.04 -5.59
C SER A 76 6.78 1.95 -6.10
N ALA A 77 6.73 1.60 -7.38
CA ALA A 77 7.63 0.60 -7.97
C ALA A 77 9.07 1.10 -7.98
N LEU A 78 9.27 2.37 -8.34
CA LEU A 78 10.60 3.00 -8.32
C LEU A 78 11.21 3.13 -6.93
N GLN A 79 10.39 3.08 -5.87
CA GLN A 79 10.89 3.10 -4.49
C GLN A 79 11.22 1.71 -3.94
N LEU A 80 10.69 0.65 -4.55
CA LEU A 80 10.85 -0.73 -4.10
C LEU A 80 11.88 -1.53 -4.94
N ALA A 81 12.01 -1.22 -6.23
CA ALA A 81 12.94 -1.86 -7.16
C ALA A 81 14.33 -1.22 -7.11
#